data_AF-A0A195FDU7-F1
#
_entry.id   AF-A0A195FDU7-F1
#
_cell.length_a   1.000
_cell.length_b   1.000
_cell.length_c   1.000
_cell.angle_alpha   90.00
_cell.angle_beta   90.00
_cell.angle_gamma   90.00
#
_symmetry.space_group_name_H-M   'P 1'
#
loop_
_entity.id
_entity.type
_entity.pdbx_description
1 polymer ?
#
loop_
_entity_poly.entity_id
_entity_poly.type
_entity_poly.pdbx_seq_one_letter_code
_entity_poly.pdbx_strand_id
1 'polypeptide(L)'
;MQEKKRKQAETERKRAEVRARLEEASKAKKAKKGFMTPDRKKKLRLLLRKKAAEELKKEQERKAAERRRIIEERCGKPKIVDEANEETVKRVLREYHNRISALEDKKFDIEYVVKKKDFETICSAYWNRLSLLEGDKYDLERQIKLKELEIADLNSQVNDLRGKFMKPTLKKVSKYENKFAKLQKKAAEFNFRNQLKQVKKKEFTLEEEDKEKKPDWSKKGDEKKVKEEEAAPPVSVEE
;
A
#
# COMPACT_ATOMS: atom_id res chain seq x y z
N MET A 1 -43.76 -2.45 -57.92
CA MET A 1 -43.23 -1.13 -57.50
C MET A 1 -43.59 -0.77 -56.06
N GLN A 2 -44.85 -0.95 -55.62
CA GLN A 2 -45.28 -0.61 -54.26
C GLN A 2 -44.64 -1.47 -53.15
N GLU A 3 -44.40 -2.77 -53.39
CA GLU A 3 -43.83 -3.66 -52.36
C GLU A 3 -42.34 -3.35 -52.04
N LYS A 4 -41.55 -2.95 -53.04
CA LYS A 4 -40.17 -2.47 -52.83
C LYS A 4 -40.14 -1.17 -52.03
N LYS A 5 -41.08 -0.25 -52.29
CA LYS A 5 -41.24 0.98 -51.49
C LYS A 5 -41.63 0.68 -50.03
N ARG A 6 -42.51 -0.31 -49.79
CA ARG A 6 -42.87 -0.73 -48.43
C ARG A 6 -41.69 -1.37 -47.68
N LYS A 7 -40.92 -2.24 -48.34
CA LYS A 7 -39.70 -2.83 -47.77
C LYS A 7 -38.63 -1.78 -47.47
N GLN A 8 -38.43 -0.80 -48.35
CA GLN A 8 -37.53 0.34 -48.11
C GLN A 8 -37.99 1.18 -46.92
N ALA A 9 -39.27 1.56 -46.86
CA ALA A 9 -39.83 2.32 -45.74
C ALA A 9 -39.72 1.56 -44.40
N GLU A 10 -39.89 0.24 -44.40
CA GLU A 10 -39.72 -0.59 -43.20
C GLU A 10 -38.26 -0.64 -42.75
N THR A 11 -37.30 -0.74 -43.68
CA THR A 11 -35.87 -0.71 -43.34
C THR A 11 -35.43 0.65 -42.83
N GLU A 12 -35.97 1.75 -43.37
CA GLU A 12 -35.70 3.10 -42.88
C GLU A 12 -36.32 3.33 -41.51
N ARG A 13 -37.53 2.83 -41.25
CA ARG A 13 -38.15 2.89 -39.93
C ARG A 13 -37.34 2.14 -38.89
N LYS A 14 -36.88 0.92 -39.20
CA LYS A 14 -35.99 0.13 -38.33
C LYS A 14 -34.66 0.83 -38.08
N ARG A 15 -34.07 1.46 -39.10
CA ARG A 15 -32.84 2.26 -38.94
C ARG A 15 -33.06 3.52 -38.10
N ALA A 16 -34.20 4.20 -38.26
CA ALA A 16 -34.56 5.38 -37.49
C ALA A 16 -34.79 5.02 -36.01
N GLU A 17 -35.45 3.90 -35.73
CA GLU A 17 -35.67 3.40 -34.38
C GLU A 17 -34.36 3.03 -33.67
N VAL A 18 -33.44 2.35 -34.37
CA VAL A 18 -32.10 2.03 -33.83
C VAL A 18 -31.29 3.31 -33.55
N ARG A 19 -31.36 4.31 -34.43
CA ARG A 19 -30.72 5.61 -34.21
C ARG A 19 -31.34 6.34 -33.01
N ALA A 20 -32.66 6.37 -32.88
CA ALA A 20 -33.34 6.98 -31.74
C ALA A 20 -32.96 6.31 -30.42
N ARG A 21 -32.92 4.96 -30.39
CA ARG A 21 -32.49 4.20 -29.21
C ARG A 21 -31.02 4.45 -28.83
N LEU A 22 -30.13 4.58 -29.82
CA LEU A 22 -28.73 4.97 -29.59
C LEU A 22 -28.61 6.40 -29.06
N GLU A 23 -29.40 7.33 -29.59
CA GLU A 23 -29.41 8.72 -29.16
C GLU A 23 -29.95 8.87 -27.73
N GLU A 24 -31.03 8.17 -27.38
CA GLU A 24 -31.63 8.17 -26.04
C GLU A 24 -30.68 7.53 -25.00
N ALA A 25 -30.02 6.42 -25.35
CA ALA A 25 -28.97 5.82 -24.53
C ALA A 25 -27.76 6.76 -24.33
N SER A 26 -27.48 7.63 -25.31
CA SER A 26 -26.43 8.65 -25.19
C SER A 26 -26.84 9.84 -24.31
N LYS A 27 -28.12 10.25 -24.35
CA LYS A 27 -28.68 11.33 -23.51
C LYS A 27 -28.73 10.91 -22.05
N ALA A 28 -29.12 9.67 -21.75
CA ALA A 28 -29.09 9.11 -20.39
C ALA A 28 -27.67 9.06 -19.77
N LYS A 29 -26.63 8.88 -20.59
CA LYS A 29 -25.22 8.97 -20.15
C LYS A 29 -24.75 10.42 -19.90
N LYS A 30 -25.31 11.39 -20.63
CA LYS A 30 -24.99 12.83 -20.45
C LYS A 30 -25.63 13.42 -19.19
N ALA A 31 -26.81 12.93 -18.77
CA ALA A 31 -27.52 13.42 -17.58
C ALA A 31 -26.79 13.11 -16.24
N LYS A 32 -25.91 12.09 -16.19
CA LYS A 32 -25.10 11.76 -14.99
C LYS A 32 -23.79 12.55 -14.88
N LYS A 33 -23.55 13.54 -15.74
CA LYS A 33 -22.34 14.37 -15.73
C LYS A 33 -22.43 15.46 -14.65
N GLY A 34 -22.58 15.05 -13.39
CA GLY A 34 -22.70 15.96 -12.25
C GLY A 34 -21.45 16.82 -12.07
N PHE A 35 -21.62 18.14 -12.13
CA PHE A 35 -20.80 19.32 -11.73
C PHE A 35 -19.27 19.33 -11.94
N MET A 36 -18.59 18.20 -12.12
CA MET A 36 -17.15 18.05 -12.22
C MET A 36 -16.81 16.83 -13.07
N THR A 37 -15.91 16.98 -14.05
CA THR A 37 -15.35 15.81 -14.73
C THR A 37 -14.52 14.96 -13.74
N PRO A 38 -14.47 13.63 -13.90
CA PRO A 38 -13.68 12.75 -13.04
C PRO A 38 -12.20 13.20 -12.92
N ASP A 39 -11.61 13.69 -14.01
CA ASP A 39 -10.25 14.21 -14.04
C ASP A 39 -10.08 15.48 -13.22
N ARG A 40 -11.05 16.41 -13.29
CA ARG A 40 -11.05 17.62 -12.45
C ARG A 40 -11.16 17.25 -10.97
N LYS A 41 -11.98 16.25 -10.63
CA LYS A 41 -12.12 15.74 -9.24
C LYS A 41 -10.83 15.05 -8.76
N LYS A 42 -10.11 14.34 -9.63
CA LYS A 42 -8.80 13.76 -9.32
C LYS A 42 -7.75 14.84 -9.09
N LYS A 43 -7.68 15.85 -9.98
CA LYS A 43 -6.75 16.99 -9.86
C LYS A 43 -7.02 17.81 -8.59
N LEU A 44 -8.28 18.06 -8.25
CA LEU A 44 -8.66 18.78 -7.02
C LEU A 44 -8.22 18.02 -5.77
N ARG A 45 -8.44 16.70 -5.69
CA ARG A 45 -7.97 15.88 -4.57
C ARG A 45 -6.45 15.89 -4.41
N LEU A 46 -5.72 15.87 -5.53
CA LEU A 46 -4.27 16.00 -5.51
C LEU A 46 -3.83 17.37 -4.97
N LEU A 47 -4.46 18.45 -5.42
CA LEU A 47 -4.16 19.81 -4.94
C LEU A 47 -4.47 19.97 -3.44
N LEU A 48 -5.58 19.43 -2.96
CA LEU A 48 -5.93 19.46 -1.54
C LEU A 48 -4.91 18.70 -0.68
N ARG A 49 -4.45 17.52 -1.11
CA ARG A 49 -3.40 16.78 -0.40
C ARG A 49 -2.07 17.50 -0.43
N LYS A 50 -1.70 18.12 -1.56
CA LYS A 50 -0.49 18.94 -1.68
C LYS A 50 -0.54 20.13 -0.73
N LYS A 51 -1.66 20.87 -0.70
CA LYS A 51 -1.87 22.00 0.21
C LYS A 51 -1.84 21.54 1.67
N ALA A 52 -2.49 20.42 2.00
CA ALA A 52 -2.44 19.87 3.37
C ALA A 52 -1.02 19.47 3.79
N ALA A 53 -0.24 18.86 2.89
CA ALA A 53 1.16 18.51 3.16
C ALA A 53 2.05 19.76 3.31
N GLU A 54 1.81 20.79 2.49
CA GLU A 54 2.52 22.08 2.57
C GLU A 54 2.21 22.80 3.89
N GLU A 55 0.94 22.91 4.28
CA GLU A 55 0.53 23.51 5.56
C GLU A 55 1.11 22.74 6.75
N LEU A 56 1.13 21.40 6.70
CA LEU A 56 1.76 20.58 7.74
C LEU A 56 3.27 20.86 7.85
N LYS A 57 3.97 20.97 6.71
CA LYS A 57 5.39 21.31 6.68
C LYS A 57 5.64 22.72 7.22
N LYS A 58 4.82 23.70 6.84
CA LYS A 58 4.89 25.07 7.33
C LYS A 58 4.64 25.16 8.83
N GLU A 59 3.71 24.38 9.37
CA GLU A 59 3.49 24.29 10.82
C GLU A 59 4.68 23.67 11.55
N GLN A 60 5.28 22.61 11.00
CA GLN A 60 6.50 22.00 11.54
C GLN A 60 7.67 23.00 11.54
N GLU A 61 7.86 23.74 10.46
CA GLU A 61 8.88 24.79 10.35
C GLU A 61 8.64 25.92 11.36
N ARG A 62 7.38 26.36 11.55
CA ARG A 62 7.02 27.35 12.58
C ARG A 62 7.32 26.83 13.99
N LYS A 63 6.96 25.58 14.31
CA LYS A 63 7.27 24.96 15.61
C LYS A 63 8.78 24.81 15.81
N ALA A 64 9.52 24.44 14.78
CA ALA A 64 10.98 24.32 14.84
C ALA A 64 11.66 25.69 15.01
N ALA A 65 11.17 26.73 14.32
CA ALA A 65 11.65 28.10 14.48
C ALA A 65 11.35 28.64 15.88
N GLU A 66 10.14 28.44 16.40
CA GLU A 66 9.78 28.83 17.77
C GLU A 66 10.62 28.06 18.80
N ARG A 67 10.86 26.76 18.58
CA ARG A 67 11.78 25.98 19.41
C ARG A 67 13.19 26.58 19.41
N ARG A 68 13.70 27.02 18.25
CA ARG A 68 15.02 27.68 18.17
C ARG A 68 15.04 28.99 18.94
N ARG A 69 14.01 29.82 18.76
CA ARG A 69 13.85 31.10 19.48
C ARG A 69 13.82 30.90 21.00
N ILE A 70 13.05 29.93 21.48
CA ILE A 70 12.96 29.61 22.92
C ILE A 70 14.31 29.11 23.45
N ILE A 71 15.05 28.30 22.67
CA ILE A 71 16.38 27.84 23.07
C ILE A 71 17.34 29.01 23.18
N GLU A 72 17.34 29.91 22.20
CA GLU A 72 18.20 31.11 22.21
C GLU A 72 17.89 32.03 23.41
N GLU A 73 16.60 32.28 23.66
CA GLU A 73 16.13 33.06 24.81
C GLU A 73 16.53 32.41 26.15
N ARG A 74 16.38 31.09 26.28
CA ARG A 74 16.71 30.37 27.52
C ARG A 74 18.20 30.21 27.74
N CYS A 75 18.97 29.86 26.71
CA CYS A 75 20.41 29.62 26.83
C CYS A 75 21.18 30.94 27.00
N GLY A 76 20.71 32.03 26.41
CA GLY A 76 21.34 33.34 26.48
C GLY A 76 22.72 33.36 25.81
N LYS A 77 23.51 34.41 26.09
CA LYS A 77 24.87 34.54 25.59
C LYS A 77 25.87 33.86 26.54
N PRO A 78 26.96 33.27 26.02
CA PRO A 78 28.05 32.77 26.85
C PRO A 78 28.57 33.87 27.78
N LYS A 79 28.89 33.51 29.03
CA LYS A 79 29.55 34.44 29.95
C LYS A 79 30.98 34.68 29.47
N ILE A 80 31.41 35.94 29.48
CA ILE A 80 32.77 36.34 29.09
C ILE A 80 33.71 36.01 30.25
N VAL A 81 34.75 35.22 29.98
CA VAL A 81 35.68 34.73 31.01
C VAL A 81 37.13 35.09 30.71
N ASP A 82 37.41 35.69 29.55
CA ASP A 82 38.77 35.86 29.01
C ASP A 82 39.65 36.79 29.84
N GLU A 83 39.06 37.72 30.60
CA GLU A 83 39.76 38.65 31.50
C GLU A 83 39.27 38.55 32.96
N ALA A 84 38.59 37.46 33.33
CA ALA A 84 37.96 37.33 34.64
C ALA A 84 38.94 36.86 35.73
N ASN A 85 38.86 37.47 36.92
CA ASN A 85 39.62 37.03 38.10
C ASN A 85 39.18 35.62 38.58
N GLU A 86 40.06 34.89 39.25
CA GLU A 86 39.84 33.48 39.65
C GLU A 86 38.56 33.28 40.47
N GLU A 87 38.24 34.20 41.38
CA GLU A 87 37.01 34.13 42.19
C GLU A 87 35.75 34.28 41.33
N THR A 88 35.80 35.11 40.29
CA THR A 88 34.71 35.28 39.33
C THR A 88 34.50 34.00 38.54
N VAL A 89 35.58 33.34 38.10
CA VAL A 89 35.50 32.05 37.39
C VAL A 89 34.87 30.98 38.28
N LYS A 90 35.33 30.86 39.54
CA LYS A 90 34.79 29.92 40.53
C LYS A 90 33.28 30.14 40.77
N ARG A 91 32.86 31.40 40.90
CA ARG A 91 31.43 31.75 41.04
C ARG A 91 30.63 31.35 39.80
N VAL A 92 31.11 31.65 38.61
CA VAL A 92 30.46 31.31 37.34
C VAL A 92 30.27 29.79 37.19
N LEU A 93 31.28 29.00 37.55
CA LEU A 93 31.20 27.54 37.54
C LEU A 93 30.14 27.00 38.50
N ARG A 94 30.10 27.51 39.75
CA ARG A 94 29.08 27.13 40.74
C ARG A 94 27.66 27.48 40.25
N GLU A 95 27.48 28.65 39.66
CA GLU A 95 26.19 29.07 39.08
C GLU A 95 25.76 28.15 37.93
N TYR A 96 26.66 27.78 37.01
CA TYR A 96 26.34 26.86 35.92
C TYR A 96 26.02 25.46 36.44
N HIS A 97 26.80 24.94 37.39
CA HIS A 97 26.55 23.64 38.01
C HIS A 97 25.15 23.59 38.64
N ASN A 98 24.82 24.55 39.50
CA ASN A 98 23.50 24.62 40.15
C ASN A 98 22.36 24.73 39.13
N ARG A 99 22.57 25.51 38.07
CA ARG A 99 21.59 25.66 36.99
C ARG A 99 21.40 24.35 36.21
N ILE A 100 22.47 23.62 35.92
CA ILE A 100 22.41 22.34 35.22
C ILE A 100 21.66 21.33 36.07
N SER A 101 22.03 21.16 37.34
CA SER A 101 21.34 20.23 38.26
C SER A 101 19.83 20.52 38.33
N ALA A 102 19.45 21.78 38.52
CA ALA A 102 18.03 22.16 38.58
C ALA A 102 17.27 21.96 37.25
N LEU A 103 17.96 22.00 36.10
CA LEU A 103 17.36 21.72 34.80
C LEU A 103 17.25 20.22 34.55
N GLU A 104 18.21 19.43 35.01
CA GLU A 104 18.20 17.97 34.93
C GLU A 104 17.05 17.38 35.76
N ASP A 105 16.83 17.89 36.97
CA ASP A 105 15.70 17.48 37.81
C ASP A 105 14.36 17.74 37.11
N LYS A 106 14.16 18.96 36.59
CA LYS A 106 12.95 19.31 35.84
C LYS A 106 12.77 18.48 34.58
N LYS A 107 13.87 18.18 33.88
CA LYS A 107 13.85 17.33 32.69
C LYS A 107 13.37 15.93 33.06
N PHE A 108 13.90 15.36 34.14
CA PHE A 108 13.50 14.04 34.63
C PHE A 108 12.00 13.98 34.94
N ASP A 109 11.47 14.95 35.69
CA ASP A 109 10.04 15.01 36.01
C ASP A 109 9.15 15.04 34.77
N ILE A 110 9.50 15.90 33.79
CA ILE A 110 8.76 16.02 32.54
C ILE A 110 8.83 14.72 31.73
N GLU A 111 10.03 14.14 31.59
CA GLU A 111 10.21 12.88 30.86
C GLU A 111 9.42 11.73 31.50
N TYR A 112 9.40 11.65 32.82
CA TYR A 112 8.62 10.67 33.55
C TYR A 112 7.11 10.84 33.30
N VAL A 113 6.60 12.07 33.42
CA VAL A 113 5.17 12.37 33.18
C VAL A 113 4.76 12.04 31.75
N VAL A 114 5.57 12.42 30.76
CA VAL A 114 5.31 12.11 29.34
C VAL A 114 5.28 10.61 29.13
N LYS A 115 6.31 9.89 29.60
CA LYS A 115 6.40 8.43 29.47
C LYS A 115 5.21 7.73 30.11
N LYS A 116 4.80 8.15 31.31
CA LYS A 116 3.63 7.61 32.01
C LYS A 116 2.34 7.80 31.19
N LYS A 117 2.09 9.02 30.69
CA LYS A 117 0.90 9.32 29.87
C LYS A 117 0.87 8.55 28.56
N ASP A 118 2.03 8.37 27.92
CA ASP A 118 2.13 7.58 26.69
C ASP A 118 1.73 6.12 26.96
N PHE A 119 2.23 5.53 28.05
CA PHE A 119 1.81 4.19 28.47
C PHE A 119 0.32 4.11 28.79
N GLU A 120 -0.22 5.04 29.57
CA GLU A 120 -1.65 5.07 29.90
C GLU A 120 -2.53 5.17 28.65
N THR A 121 -2.12 6.00 27.69
CA THR A 121 -2.82 6.18 26.41
C THR A 121 -2.80 4.89 25.59
N ILE A 122 -1.63 4.25 25.49
CA ILE A 122 -1.45 2.99 24.77
C ILE A 122 -2.30 1.89 25.42
N CYS A 123 -2.21 1.71 26.73
CA CYS A 123 -2.97 0.71 27.48
C CYS A 123 -4.49 0.92 27.30
N SER A 124 -4.95 2.16 27.44
CA SER A 124 -6.38 2.50 27.26
C SER A 124 -6.84 2.23 25.83
N ALA A 125 -6.03 2.55 24.82
CA ALA A 125 -6.34 2.27 23.43
C ALA A 125 -6.45 0.77 23.15
N TYR A 126 -5.52 -0.04 23.67
CA TYR A 126 -5.58 -1.50 23.54
C TYR A 126 -6.79 -2.10 24.26
N TRP A 127 -7.07 -1.64 25.48
CA TRP A 127 -8.24 -2.08 26.24
C TRP A 127 -9.54 -1.83 25.48
N ASN A 128 -9.73 -0.59 25.00
CA ASN A 128 -10.92 -0.22 24.24
C ASN A 128 -11.06 -1.06 22.96
N ARG A 129 -9.94 -1.29 22.26
CA ARG A 129 -9.94 -2.15 21.06
C ARG A 129 -10.33 -3.59 21.38
N LEU A 130 -9.78 -4.17 22.45
CA LEU A 130 -10.12 -5.53 22.89
C LEU A 130 -11.60 -5.63 23.27
N SER A 131 -12.11 -4.67 24.04
CA SER A 131 -13.52 -4.64 24.44
C SER A 131 -14.46 -4.59 23.24
N LEU A 132 -14.14 -3.80 22.21
CA LEU A 132 -14.93 -3.73 20.98
C LEU A 132 -14.88 -5.05 20.20
N LEU A 133 -13.68 -5.61 20.02
CA LEU A 133 -13.51 -6.87 19.30
C LEU A 133 -14.22 -8.04 19.99
N GLU A 134 -14.23 -8.09 21.32
CA GLU A 134 -14.95 -9.13 22.05
C GLU A 134 -16.48 -8.97 21.89
N GLY A 135 -16.98 -7.74 21.84
CA GLY A 135 -18.38 -7.45 21.52
C GLY A 135 -18.75 -7.91 20.10
N ASP A 136 -17.96 -7.52 19.10
CA ASP A 136 -18.16 -7.92 17.70
C ASP A 136 -18.14 -9.45 17.55
N LYS A 137 -17.20 -10.12 18.23
CA LYS A 137 -17.10 -11.58 18.26
C LYS A 137 -18.36 -12.22 18.85
N TYR A 138 -18.83 -11.73 19.99
CA TYR A 138 -20.05 -12.24 20.63
C TYR A 138 -21.26 -12.15 19.70
N ASP A 139 -21.44 -10.99 19.04
CA ASP A 139 -22.55 -10.78 18.11
C ASP A 139 -22.49 -11.73 16.91
N LEU A 140 -21.28 -11.93 16.35
CA LEU A 140 -21.07 -12.88 15.25
C LEU A 140 -21.33 -14.32 15.69
N GLU A 141 -20.83 -14.75 16.84
CA GLU A 141 -21.06 -16.10 17.37
C GLU A 141 -22.55 -16.33 17.64
N ARG A 142 -23.26 -15.33 18.17
CA ARG A 142 -24.71 -15.39 18.37
C ARG A 142 -25.45 -15.52 17.04
N GLN A 143 -25.08 -14.75 16.03
CA GLN A 143 -25.67 -14.85 14.69
C GLN A 143 -25.40 -16.22 14.05
N ILE A 144 -24.21 -16.77 14.22
CA ILE A 144 -23.85 -18.11 13.73
C ILE A 144 -24.74 -19.16 14.39
N LYS A 145 -24.86 -19.14 15.73
CA LYS A 145 -25.72 -20.08 16.47
C LYS A 145 -27.18 -20.02 16.01
N LEU A 146 -27.72 -18.82 15.79
CA LEU A 146 -29.08 -18.67 15.28
C LEU A 146 -29.24 -19.29 13.88
N LYS A 147 -28.27 -19.07 12.99
CA LYS A 147 -28.27 -19.68 11.66
C LYS A 147 -28.08 -21.20 11.71
N GLU A 148 -27.29 -21.72 12.64
CA GLU A 148 -27.14 -23.16 12.84
C GLU A 148 -28.45 -23.81 13.26
N LEU A 149 -29.21 -23.18 14.17
CA LEU A 149 -30.54 -23.63 14.56
C LEU A 149 -31.52 -23.60 13.38
N GLU A 150 -31.53 -22.51 12.61
CA GLU A 150 -32.35 -22.38 11.40
C GLU A 150 -32.00 -23.45 10.35
N ILE A 151 -30.70 -23.70 10.14
CA ILE A 151 -30.25 -24.78 9.24
C ILE A 151 -30.71 -26.14 9.77
N ALA A 152 -30.60 -26.39 11.08
CA ALA A 152 -31.02 -27.66 11.67
C ALA A 152 -32.52 -27.91 11.48
N ASP A 153 -33.35 -26.90 11.73
CA ASP A 153 -34.80 -26.97 11.52
C ASP A 153 -35.14 -27.19 10.04
N LEU A 154 -34.58 -26.38 9.14
CA LEU A 154 -34.76 -26.56 7.69
C LEU A 154 -34.27 -27.93 7.20
N ASN A 155 -33.16 -28.44 7.75
CA ASN A 155 -32.63 -29.74 7.38
C ASN A 155 -33.55 -30.88 7.87
N SER A 156 -34.18 -30.74 9.05
CA SER A 156 -35.23 -31.66 9.51
C SER A 156 -36.43 -31.66 8.56
N GLN A 157 -36.96 -30.48 8.23
CA GLN A 157 -38.10 -30.33 7.30
C GLN A 157 -37.78 -30.93 5.91
N VAL A 158 -36.57 -30.68 5.40
CA VAL A 158 -36.11 -31.24 4.13
C VAL A 158 -35.98 -32.77 4.19
N ASN A 159 -35.56 -33.33 5.32
CA ASN A 159 -35.48 -34.79 5.51
C ASN A 159 -36.86 -35.44 5.56
N ASP A 160 -37.82 -34.83 6.27
CA ASP A 160 -39.21 -35.30 6.33
C ASP A 160 -39.87 -35.27 4.94
N LEU A 161 -39.58 -34.25 4.13
CA LEU A 161 -40.09 -34.11 2.76
C LEU A 161 -39.39 -35.04 1.75
N ARG A 162 -38.10 -35.35 1.94
CA ARG A 162 -37.32 -36.16 0.98
C ARG A 162 -37.47 -37.67 1.17
N GLY A 163 -37.97 -38.12 2.32
CA GLY A 163 -38.01 -39.54 2.66
C GLY A 163 -36.61 -40.13 2.88
N LYS A 164 -36.51 -41.16 3.71
CA LYS A 164 -35.26 -41.75 4.23
C LYS A 164 -34.26 -42.29 3.18
N PHE A 165 -34.53 -42.15 1.89
CA PHE A 165 -33.69 -42.64 0.80
C PHE A 165 -33.48 -41.59 -0.30
N MET A 166 -32.44 -40.80 -0.12
CA MET A 166 -31.93 -39.90 -1.15
C MET A 166 -30.69 -40.50 -1.81
N LYS A 167 -30.79 -40.84 -3.10
CA LYS A 167 -29.65 -41.25 -3.92
C LYS A 167 -28.72 -40.06 -4.13
N PRO A 168 -27.48 -40.05 -3.61
CA PRO A 168 -26.57 -38.92 -3.80
C PRO A 168 -26.20 -38.81 -5.29
N THR A 169 -26.46 -37.67 -5.92
CA THR A 169 -25.98 -37.42 -7.28
C THR A 169 -24.47 -37.18 -7.24
N LEU A 170 -23.71 -38.12 -7.77
CA LEU A 170 -22.25 -38.04 -7.84
C LEU A 170 -21.82 -36.76 -8.58
N LYS A 171 -21.18 -35.82 -7.88
CA LYS A 171 -20.53 -34.68 -8.51
C LYS A 171 -19.31 -35.18 -9.28
N LYS A 172 -19.24 -34.87 -10.58
CA LYS A 172 -18.06 -35.12 -11.41
C LYS A 172 -16.94 -34.17 -10.97
N VAL A 173 -16.14 -34.62 -10.01
CA VAL A 173 -14.98 -33.85 -9.53
C VAL A 173 -13.83 -34.05 -10.51
N SER A 174 -13.65 -33.07 -11.39
CA SER A 174 -12.49 -32.95 -12.26
C SER A 174 -11.25 -32.62 -11.41
N LYS A 175 -10.57 -33.64 -10.89
CA LYS A 175 -9.38 -33.49 -10.01
C LYS A 175 -8.19 -32.80 -10.70
N TYR A 176 -8.21 -32.61 -12.03
CA TYR A 176 -7.04 -32.20 -12.82
C TYR A 176 -7.22 -30.96 -13.71
N GLU A 177 -8.44 -30.49 -13.97
CA GLU A 177 -8.69 -29.37 -14.91
C GLU A 177 -8.18 -28.03 -14.36
N ASN A 178 -8.30 -27.81 -13.04
CA ASN A 178 -7.76 -26.62 -12.38
C ASN A 178 -6.22 -26.63 -12.27
N LYS A 179 -5.56 -27.78 -12.44
CA LYS A 179 -4.09 -27.88 -12.48
C LYS A 179 -3.56 -27.58 -13.88
N PHE A 180 -4.29 -27.97 -14.93
CA PHE A 180 -3.90 -27.72 -16.32
C PHE A 180 -3.97 -26.23 -16.71
N ALA A 181 -5.00 -25.52 -16.25
CA ALA A 181 -5.13 -24.07 -16.50
C ALA A 181 -4.01 -23.24 -15.84
N LYS A 182 -3.42 -23.71 -14.73
CA LYS A 182 -2.28 -23.05 -14.07
C LYS A 182 -0.96 -23.25 -14.83
N LEU A 183 -0.77 -24.37 -15.53
CA LEU A 183 0.41 -24.59 -16.37
C LEU A 183 0.40 -23.67 -17.60
N GLN A 184 -0.75 -23.49 -18.25
CA GLN A 184 -0.85 -22.63 -19.44
C GLN A 184 -0.65 -21.14 -19.12
N LYS A 185 -1.12 -20.65 -17.97
CA LYS A 185 -0.90 -19.25 -17.56
C LYS A 185 0.57 -18.94 -17.25
N LYS A 186 1.30 -19.86 -16.60
CA LYS A 186 2.74 -19.68 -16.35
C LYS A 186 3.57 -19.68 -17.64
N ALA A 187 3.20 -20.51 -18.63
CA ALA A 187 3.85 -20.53 -19.94
C ALA A 187 3.60 -19.23 -20.72
N ALA A 188 2.40 -18.64 -20.62
CA ALA A 188 2.08 -17.36 -21.26
C ALA A 188 2.78 -16.16 -20.57
N GLU A 189 2.88 -16.15 -19.24
CA GLU A 189 3.59 -15.10 -18.49
C GLU A 189 5.10 -15.08 -18.75
N PHE A 190 5.73 -16.26 -18.90
CA PHE A 190 7.16 -16.38 -19.19
C PHE A 190 7.52 -15.83 -20.58
N ASN A 191 6.64 -16.01 -21.58
CA ASN A 191 6.89 -15.52 -22.93
C ASN A 191 6.68 -14.00 -23.07
N PHE A 192 5.70 -13.41 -22.37
CA PHE A 192 5.40 -11.97 -22.53
C PHE A 192 6.36 -11.04 -21.78
N ARG A 193 6.86 -11.44 -20.60
CA ARG A 193 7.73 -10.59 -19.77
C ARG A 193 9.18 -10.57 -20.26
N ASN A 194 9.67 -11.67 -20.85
CA ASN A 194 11.04 -11.79 -21.31
C ASN A 194 11.27 -11.25 -22.75
N GLN A 195 10.22 -11.08 -23.56
CA GLN A 195 10.35 -10.51 -24.92
C GLN A 195 10.17 -8.99 -25.00
N LEU A 196 9.77 -8.32 -23.91
CA LEU A 196 9.70 -6.86 -23.88
C LEU A 196 11.09 -6.27 -23.64
N LYS A 197 11.84 -6.04 -24.73
CA LYS A 197 13.00 -5.14 -24.69
C LYS A 197 12.52 -3.74 -24.30
N GLN A 198 12.85 -3.29 -23.09
CA GLN A 198 12.81 -1.86 -22.77
C GLN A 198 13.79 -1.15 -23.70
N VAL A 199 13.27 -0.49 -24.74
CA VAL A 199 14.05 0.42 -25.56
C VAL A 199 14.37 1.62 -24.68
N LYS A 200 15.57 1.62 -24.08
CA LYS A 200 16.17 2.83 -23.50
C LYS A 200 16.45 3.80 -24.65
N LYS A 201 15.45 4.59 -25.05
CA LYS A 201 15.68 5.79 -25.85
C LYS A 201 16.39 6.81 -24.95
N LYS A 202 17.73 6.86 -25.06
CA LYS A 202 18.56 7.94 -24.53
C LYS A 202 18.52 9.13 -25.51
N GLU A 203 17.36 9.78 -25.64
CA GLU A 203 17.21 10.97 -26.50
C GLU A 203 16.52 12.15 -25.79
N PHE A 204 16.25 12.07 -24.49
CA PHE A 204 15.59 13.19 -23.76
C PHE A 204 16.17 13.44 -22.37
N THR A 205 17.49 13.34 -22.22
CA THR A 205 18.21 13.95 -21.08
C THR A 205 19.35 14.78 -21.64
N LEU A 206 19.12 16.09 -21.58
CA LEU A 206 20.03 17.19 -21.80
C LEU A 206 21.43 16.86 -21.24
N GLU A 207 22.45 17.18 -22.03
CA GLU A 207 23.85 17.27 -21.61
C GLU A 207 23.97 18.08 -20.32
N GLU A 208 24.63 17.52 -19.30
CA GLU A 208 25.67 18.20 -18.53
C GLU A 208 26.38 17.23 -17.56
N GLU A 209 27.71 17.33 -17.58
CA GLU A 209 28.72 16.86 -16.63
C GLU A 209 29.15 15.38 -16.57
N ASP A 210 30.26 15.16 -17.29
CA ASP A 210 31.39 14.29 -17.01
C ASP A 210 31.70 14.03 -15.53
N LYS A 211 31.82 12.74 -15.18
CA LYS A 211 32.95 12.22 -14.40
C LYS A 211 33.33 10.83 -14.91
N GLU A 212 34.40 10.81 -15.69
CA GLU A 212 35.11 9.64 -16.20
C GLU A 212 35.45 8.64 -15.07
N LYS A 213 35.04 7.37 -15.23
CA LYS A 213 35.62 6.23 -14.52
C LYS A 213 36.25 5.31 -15.54
N LYS A 214 37.59 5.17 -15.45
CA LYS A 214 38.44 4.41 -16.37
C LYS A 214 37.96 2.95 -16.56
N PRO A 215 37.86 2.45 -17.81
CA PRO A 215 37.40 1.10 -18.11
C PRO A 215 38.42 -0.01 -17.78
N ASP A 216 37.86 -1.17 -17.41
CA ASP A 216 38.50 -2.38 -16.89
C ASP A 216 39.21 -3.22 -17.99
N TRP A 217 40.39 -2.77 -18.43
CA TRP A 217 41.35 -3.58 -19.21
C TRP A 217 42.74 -3.65 -18.55
N SER A 218 42.82 -3.25 -17.27
CA SER A 218 44.07 -3.11 -16.51
C SER A 218 44.47 -4.33 -15.68
N LYS A 219 43.92 -5.53 -15.93
CA LYS A 219 44.41 -6.76 -15.29
C LYS A 219 44.61 -7.88 -16.30
N LYS A 220 45.88 -8.11 -16.62
CA LYS A 220 46.45 -9.15 -17.47
C LYS A 220 46.66 -10.44 -16.66
N GLY A 221 46.33 -11.59 -17.25
CA GLY A 221 47.08 -12.86 -17.14
C GLY A 221 46.72 -13.83 -15.99
N ASP A 222 46.17 -14.99 -16.35
CA ASP A 222 46.79 -16.29 -16.04
C ASP A 222 46.28 -17.38 -17.02
N GLU A 223 47.17 -18.25 -17.47
CA GLU A 223 47.03 -19.18 -18.60
C GLU A 223 46.74 -20.63 -18.12
N LYS A 224 45.94 -21.36 -18.92
CA LYS A 224 45.97 -22.83 -19.16
C LYS A 224 46.02 -23.83 -17.98
N LYS A 225 45.02 -24.72 -17.98
CA LYS A 225 45.28 -26.17 -18.13
C LYS A 225 44.11 -26.89 -18.81
N VAL A 226 44.46 -27.68 -19.82
CA VAL A 226 43.60 -28.49 -20.70
C VAL A 226 43.80 -29.97 -20.35
N LYS A 227 42.72 -30.77 -20.42
CA LYS A 227 42.57 -32.16 -20.93
C LYS A 227 41.63 -32.98 -20.03
N GLU A 228 40.52 -33.57 -20.48
CA GLU A 228 40.21 -34.51 -21.61
C GLU A 228 39.94 -35.91 -21.02
N GLU A 229 38.70 -36.38 -21.21
CA GLU A 229 38.15 -37.77 -21.32
C GLU A 229 38.51 -38.84 -20.26
N GLU A 230 37.59 -39.70 -19.80
CA GLU A 230 37.09 -40.86 -20.56
C GLU A 230 35.72 -41.41 -20.07
N ALA A 231 34.97 -41.93 -21.06
CA ALA A 231 33.82 -42.86 -21.05
C ALA A 231 34.08 -44.15 -20.22
N ALA A 232 33.14 -45.02 -19.81
CA ALA A 232 31.68 -45.17 -19.81
C ALA A 232 31.33 -46.37 -18.84
N PRO A 233 30.33 -47.25 -19.06
CA PRO A 233 29.01 -47.27 -18.39
C PRO A 233 28.71 -48.59 -17.60
N PRO A 234 27.46 -49.09 -17.53
CA PRO A 234 26.62 -49.23 -16.32
C PRO A 234 26.59 -50.65 -15.71
N VAL A 235 26.17 -50.80 -14.44
CA VAL A 235 25.77 -52.11 -13.88
C VAL A 235 24.51 -51.96 -12.99
N SER A 236 23.80 -53.07 -12.93
CA SER A 236 22.39 -53.39 -12.78
C SER A 236 21.75 -53.38 -11.37
N VAL A 237 20.41 -53.31 -11.45
CA VAL A 237 19.30 -53.90 -10.66
C VAL A 237 19.61 -55.12 -9.77
N GLU A 238 18.73 -55.29 -8.75
CA GLU A 238 18.52 -56.38 -7.75
C GLU A 238 19.02 -55.93 -6.35
N GLU A 239 18.24 -55.88 -5.26
CA GLU A 239 16.95 -56.49 -4.85
C GLU A 239 16.22 -55.52 -3.89
#